data_AF-A0A132T3M5-F1
#
_entry.id   AF-A0A132T3M5-F1
#
_cell.length_a   1.000
_cell.length_b   1.000
_cell.length_c   1.000
_cell.angle_alpha   90.00
_cell.angle_beta   90.00
_cell.angle_gamma   90.00
#
_symmetry.space_group_name_H-M   'P 1'
#
loop_
_entity.id
_entity.type
_entity.pdbx_description
1 polymer ?
#
loop_
_entity_poly.entity_id
_entity_poly.type
_entity_poly.pdbx_seq_one_letter_code
_entity_poly.pdbx_strand_id
1 'polypeptide(L)'
;MTHDPGSGISGKLGVAPFFVAVPITVIITGGFNLSRSMPMPAALAVGAGWGLALGLVAAYLRTKPKLAAAVEDSLVALGIVAVAFAACGGVMALLMLNGALSSSSLTGETLEATFVPTIPFYIVANGSLELVIVPLLVYLGWRAGRRRVCIVTAAVLYFAMRVWTYVAYRPARLGFADSDHTDTPMSLMERQSAYLDLKLDDPRWILLLVILAVLIAAAGYPRLREINAGNGLGTAQ
;
A
#
# COMPACT_ATOMS: atom_id res chain seq x y z
N MET A 1 12.96 11.99 39.36
CA MET A 1 11.71 11.87 38.59
C MET A 1 11.83 10.66 37.68
N THR A 2 11.42 9.52 38.20
CA THR A 2 11.40 8.23 37.49
C THR A 2 10.19 8.20 36.57
N HIS A 3 10.44 8.25 35.28
CA HIS A 3 9.42 8.07 34.25
C HIS A 3 8.96 6.61 34.32
N ASP A 4 7.79 6.37 34.90
CA ASP A 4 7.14 5.06 34.90
C ASP A 4 6.77 4.69 33.45
N PRO A 5 7.39 3.68 32.81
CA PRO A 5 7.03 3.25 31.47
C PRO A 5 5.89 2.21 31.47
N GLY A 6 5.36 1.83 32.65
CA GLY A 6 4.43 0.71 32.83
C GLY A 6 2.95 1.06 32.78
N SER A 7 2.57 2.33 32.93
CA SER A 7 1.17 2.76 33.01
C SER A 7 0.59 3.13 31.64
N GLY A 8 0.36 2.14 30.78
CA GLY A 8 -0.23 2.42 29.47
C GLY A 8 -0.77 1.26 28.66
N ILE A 9 -0.87 0.04 29.20
CA ILE A 9 -1.64 -1.04 28.55
C ILE A 9 -3.13 -0.85 28.89
N SER A 10 -3.67 0.35 28.65
CA SER A 10 -5.12 0.50 28.55
C SER A 10 -5.52 -0.18 27.25
N GLY A 11 -6.05 -1.41 27.36
CA GLY A 11 -6.44 -2.27 26.25
C GLY A 11 -7.56 -1.73 25.35
N LYS A 12 -7.88 -0.44 25.42
CA LYS A 12 -8.86 0.23 24.57
C LYS A 12 -8.17 0.84 23.35
N LEU A 13 -8.74 0.60 22.17
CA LEU A 13 -8.36 1.35 20.97
C LEU A 13 -8.71 2.83 21.25
N GLY A 14 -7.73 3.72 21.19
CA GLY A 14 -8.03 5.14 21.13
C GLY A 14 -8.88 5.42 19.87
N VAL A 15 -9.60 6.54 19.87
CA VAL A 15 -10.39 6.96 18.69
C VAL A 15 -9.45 7.43 17.55
N ALA A 16 -8.25 7.91 17.91
CA ALA A 16 -7.24 8.46 17.01
C ALA A 16 -6.93 7.62 15.73
N PRO A 17 -6.64 6.30 15.78
CA PRO A 17 -6.38 5.51 14.57
C PRO A 17 -7.57 5.42 13.62
N PHE A 18 -8.82 5.54 14.10
CA PHE A 18 -10.00 5.55 13.23
C PHE A 18 -10.02 6.77 12.31
N PHE A 19 -9.57 7.93 12.80
CA PHE A 19 -9.47 9.16 12.01
C PHE A 19 -8.43 9.08 10.87
N VAL A 20 -7.59 8.05 10.85
CA VAL A 20 -6.62 7.83 9.77
C VAL A 20 -7.08 6.66 8.89
N ALA A 21 -7.31 5.49 9.48
CA ALA A 21 -7.60 4.27 8.73
C ALA A 21 -8.96 4.32 8.03
N VAL A 22 -10.01 4.86 8.68
CA VAL A 22 -11.35 4.90 8.08
C VAL A 22 -11.39 5.79 6.84
N PRO A 23 -10.92 7.06 6.87
CA PRO A 23 -10.86 7.89 5.65
C PRO A 23 -10.08 7.24 4.51
N ILE A 24 -8.96 6.57 4.82
CA ILE A 24 -8.18 5.83 3.81
C ILE A 24 -9.06 4.78 3.11
N THR A 25 -9.75 3.93 3.88
CA THR A 25 -10.63 2.89 3.31
C THR A 25 -11.87 3.46 2.61
N VAL A 26 -12.45 4.56 3.13
CA VAL A 26 -13.58 5.24 2.49
C VAL A 26 -13.18 5.76 1.11
N ILE A 27 -12.05 6.44 1.01
CA ILE A 27 -11.60 7.07 -0.23
C ILE A 27 -11.11 6.00 -1.22
N ILE A 28 -10.25 5.08 -0.78
CA ILE A 28 -9.69 4.07 -1.68
C ILE A 28 -10.71 2.98 -2.00
N THR A 29 -11.18 2.25 -1.00
CA THR A 29 -12.07 1.10 -1.20
C THR A 29 -13.44 1.56 -1.70
N GLY A 30 -14.04 2.55 -1.03
CA GLY A 30 -15.33 3.08 -1.44
C GLY A 30 -15.22 3.94 -2.70
N GLY A 31 -14.50 5.05 -2.58
CA GLY A 31 -14.45 6.10 -3.60
C GLY A 31 -13.84 5.66 -4.92
N PHE A 32 -12.70 4.96 -4.91
CA PHE A 32 -11.99 4.63 -6.16
C PHE A 32 -12.23 3.21 -6.68
N ASN A 33 -12.44 2.23 -5.81
CA ASN A 33 -12.62 0.84 -6.21
C ASN A 33 -14.11 0.51 -6.46
N LEU A 34 -14.98 0.71 -5.47
CA LEU A 34 -16.37 0.24 -5.53
C LEU A 34 -17.32 1.18 -6.27
N SER A 35 -17.03 2.48 -6.34
CA SER A 35 -17.90 3.47 -7.02
C SER A 35 -18.15 3.21 -8.51
N ARG A 36 -17.33 2.35 -9.15
CA ARG A 36 -17.54 1.90 -10.53
C ARG A 36 -18.64 0.85 -10.65
N SER A 37 -18.93 0.11 -9.59
CA SER A 37 -19.86 -1.01 -9.59
C SER A 37 -21.15 -0.72 -8.80
N MET A 38 -21.19 0.36 -8.02
CA MET A 38 -22.35 0.76 -7.22
C MET A 38 -22.41 2.28 -7.01
N PRO A 39 -23.58 2.85 -6.66
CA PRO A 39 -23.71 4.28 -6.40
C PRO A 39 -22.73 4.77 -5.33
N MET A 40 -22.16 5.96 -5.56
CA MET A 40 -21.12 6.54 -4.69
C MET A 40 -21.46 6.52 -3.20
N PRO A 41 -22.68 6.90 -2.73
CA PRO A 41 -23.00 6.85 -1.30
C PRO A 41 -22.89 5.43 -0.71
N ALA A 42 -23.35 4.41 -1.44
CA ALA A 42 -23.26 3.02 -1.02
C ALA A 42 -21.81 2.55 -0.98
N ALA A 43 -21.02 2.88 -2.01
CA ALA A 43 -19.60 2.55 -2.07
C ALA A 43 -18.81 3.14 -0.89
N LEU A 44 -19.02 4.42 -0.58
CA LEU A 44 -18.39 5.10 0.55
C LEU A 44 -18.81 4.47 1.88
N ALA A 45 -20.08 4.08 2.03
CA ALA A 45 -20.57 3.39 3.23
C ALA A 45 -19.91 2.01 3.40
N VAL A 46 -19.72 1.25 2.32
CA VAL A 46 -18.98 -0.03 2.37
C VAL A 46 -17.52 0.21 2.75
N GLY A 47 -16.86 1.23 2.18
CA GLY A 47 -15.50 1.61 2.56
C GLY A 47 -15.40 1.97 4.05
N ALA A 48 -16.33 2.75 4.57
CA ALA A 48 -16.39 3.10 5.99
C ALA A 48 -16.62 1.87 6.87
N GLY A 49 -17.59 1.03 6.51
CA GLY A 49 -17.91 -0.21 7.21
C GLY A 49 -16.71 -1.16 7.26
N TRP A 50 -15.96 -1.27 6.17
CA TRP A 50 -14.74 -2.06 6.12
C TRP A 50 -13.64 -1.52 7.04
N GLY A 51 -13.39 -0.20 7.00
CA GLY A 51 -12.44 0.44 7.90
C GLY A 51 -12.78 0.26 9.38
N LEU A 52 -14.08 0.31 9.73
CA LEU A 52 -14.57 0.03 11.08
C LEU A 52 -14.40 -1.44 11.46
N ALA A 53 -14.73 -2.37 10.56
CA ALA A 53 -14.56 -3.80 10.79
C ALA A 53 -13.10 -4.16 11.11
N LEU A 54 -12.13 -3.60 10.36
CA LEU A 54 -10.71 -3.77 10.67
C LEU A 54 -10.34 -3.20 12.04
N GLY A 55 -10.93 -2.08 12.44
CA GLY A 55 -10.76 -1.50 13.78
C GLY A 55 -11.26 -2.43 14.88
N LEU A 56 -12.41 -3.10 14.68
CA LEU A 56 -12.95 -4.10 15.59
C LEU A 56 -12.05 -5.34 15.67
N VAL A 57 -11.55 -5.83 14.52
CA VAL A 57 -10.57 -6.92 14.47
C VAL A 57 -9.30 -6.53 15.25
N ALA A 58 -8.78 -5.32 15.06
CA ALA A 58 -7.62 -4.84 15.78
C ALA A 58 -7.87 -4.73 17.30
N ALA A 59 -9.05 -4.25 17.70
CA ALA A 59 -9.45 -4.19 19.10
C ALA A 59 -9.54 -5.58 19.73
N TYR A 60 -10.12 -6.55 19.02
CA TYR A 60 -10.14 -7.95 19.43
C TYR A 60 -8.73 -8.52 19.56
N LEU A 61 -7.86 -8.33 18.56
CA LEU A 61 -6.47 -8.81 18.60
C LEU A 61 -5.71 -8.25 19.80
N ARG A 62 -5.94 -6.97 20.17
CA ARG A 62 -5.29 -6.33 21.33
C ARG A 62 -5.64 -6.98 22.67
N THR A 63 -6.74 -7.74 22.77
CA THR A 63 -7.04 -8.56 23.97
C THR A 63 -6.04 -9.70 24.15
N LYS A 64 -5.28 -10.06 23.10
CA LYS A 64 -4.26 -11.12 23.07
C LYS A 64 -2.89 -10.52 22.72
N PRO A 65 -2.13 -9.97 23.69
CA PRO A 65 -0.95 -9.15 23.41
C PRO A 65 0.11 -9.81 22.53
N LYS A 66 0.41 -11.09 22.75
CA LYS A 66 1.36 -11.86 21.94
C LYS A 66 0.88 -12.03 20.49
N LEU A 67 -0.41 -12.32 20.30
CA LEU A 67 -1.00 -12.46 18.97
C LEU A 67 -1.03 -11.12 18.24
N ALA A 68 -1.45 -10.04 18.91
CA ALA A 68 -1.43 -8.69 18.33
C ALA A 68 -0.03 -8.30 17.85
N ALA A 69 1.00 -8.65 18.62
CA ALA A 69 2.39 -8.40 18.25
C ALA A 69 2.85 -9.23 17.07
N ALA A 70 2.54 -10.54 17.05
CA ALA A 70 2.84 -11.39 15.92
C ALA A 70 2.16 -10.90 14.63
N VAL A 71 0.88 -10.54 14.70
CA VAL A 71 0.13 -10.03 13.54
C VAL A 71 0.74 -8.73 13.04
N GLU A 72 1.06 -7.79 13.93
CA GLU A 72 1.67 -6.52 13.51
C GLU A 72 3.06 -6.69 12.90
N ASP A 73 3.91 -7.54 13.49
CA ASP A 73 5.24 -7.86 12.95
C ASP A 73 5.10 -8.52 11.56
N SER A 74 4.18 -9.46 11.42
CA SER A 74 3.85 -10.09 10.12
C SER A 74 3.32 -9.10 9.10
N LEU A 75 2.44 -8.17 9.49
CA LEU A 75 1.92 -7.15 8.58
C LEU A 75 3.01 -6.19 8.11
N VAL A 76 3.97 -5.83 8.97
CA VAL A 76 5.14 -5.04 8.54
C VAL A 76 5.96 -5.83 7.52
N ALA A 77 6.23 -7.10 7.79
CA ALA A 77 6.97 -7.96 6.85
C ALA A 77 6.24 -8.12 5.50
N LEU A 78 4.93 -8.40 5.53
CA LEU A 78 4.10 -8.48 4.33
C LEU A 78 4.05 -7.14 3.59
N GLY A 79 3.98 -6.03 4.32
CA GLY A 79 4.05 -4.68 3.76
C GLY A 79 5.38 -4.43 3.03
N ILE A 80 6.51 -4.83 3.63
CA ILE A 80 7.84 -4.75 3.00
C ILE A 80 7.84 -5.56 1.70
N VAL A 81 7.38 -6.81 1.74
CA VAL A 81 7.38 -7.69 0.55
C VAL A 81 6.49 -7.10 -0.55
N ALA A 82 5.27 -6.68 -0.23
CA ALA A 82 4.34 -6.14 -1.22
C ALA A 82 4.83 -4.81 -1.82
N VAL A 83 5.40 -3.92 -1.00
CA VAL A 83 5.97 -2.65 -1.46
C VAL A 83 7.24 -2.89 -2.28
N ALA A 84 8.12 -3.81 -1.87
CA ALA A 84 9.30 -4.19 -2.63
C ALA A 84 8.92 -4.78 -3.99
N PHE A 85 7.93 -5.67 -4.03
CA PHE A 85 7.38 -6.20 -5.27
C PHE A 85 6.86 -5.09 -6.19
N ALA A 86 6.07 -4.15 -5.64
CA ALA A 86 5.56 -3.03 -6.42
C ALA A 86 6.67 -2.08 -6.90
N ALA A 87 7.68 -1.82 -6.08
CA ALA A 87 8.81 -0.94 -6.41
C ALA A 87 9.69 -1.57 -7.50
N CYS A 88 10.20 -2.77 -7.26
CA CYS A 88 11.10 -3.47 -8.17
C CYS A 88 10.37 -3.88 -9.46
N GLY A 89 9.15 -4.38 -9.35
CA GLY A 89 8.30 -4.66 -10.52
C GLY A 89 8.04 -3.40 -11.34
N GLY A 90 7.79 -2.26 -10.67
CA GLY A 90 7.57 -0.98 -11.32
C GLY A 90 8.80 -0.52 -12.10
N VAL A 91 9.98 -0.55 -11.47
CA VAL A 91 11.25 -0.23 -12.13
C VAL A 91 11.52 -1.16 -13.31
N MET A 92 11.33 -2.47 -13.14
CA MET A 92 11.50 -3.44 -14.21
C MET A 92 10.56 -3.14 -15.38
N ALA A 93 9.28 -2.88 -15.12
CA ALA A 93 8.30 -2.53 -16.14
C ALA A 93 8.67 -1.23 -16.87
N LEU A 94 9.17 -0.22 -16.16
CA LEU A 94 9.67 1.02 -16.76
C LEU A 94 10.85 0.77 -17.69
N LEU A 95 11.85 0.01 -17.25
CA LEU A 95 13.01 -0.33 -18.07
C LEU A 95 12.63 -1.14 -19.31
N MET A 96 11.73 -2.13 -19.15
CA MET A 96 11.24 -2.95 -20.25
C MET A 96 10.45 -2.12 -21.27
N LEU A 97 9.50 -1.29 -20.82
CA LEU A 97 8.69 -0.45 -21.70
C LEU A 97 9.55 0.62 -22.40
N ASN A 98 10.48 1.24 -21.68
CA ASN A 98 11.40 2.22 -22.26
C ASN A 98 12.31 1.57 -23.32
N GLY A 99 12.83 0.38 -23.02
CA GLY A 99 13.59 -0.41 -23.99
C GLY A 99 12.76 -0.79 -25.22
N ALA A 100 11.52 -1.24 -25.02
CA ALA A 100 10.60 -1.58 -26.11
C ALA A 100 10.33 -0.38 -27.01
N LEU A 101 10.03 0.79 -26.44
CA LEU A 101 9.76 2.03 -27.18
C LEU A 101 10.96 2.52 -27.99
N SER A 102 12.19 2.11 -27.65
CA SER A 102 13.36 2.41 -28.48
C SER A 102 13.43 1.59 -29.78
N SER A 103 12.70 0.47 -29.86
CA SER A 103 12.70 -0.41 -31.04
C SER A 103 11.87 0.17 -32.19
N SER A 104 12.43 0.15 -33.40
CA SER A 104 11.73 0.54 -34.63
C SER A 104 10.73 -0.50 -35.13
N SER A 105 10.77 -1.73 -34.61
CA SER A 105 9.86 -2.81 -34.99
C SER A 105 8.72 -3.01 -33.99
N LEU A 106 8.60 -2.15 -32.97
CA LEU A 106 7.55 -2.26 -31.97
C LEU A 106 6.18 -1.94 -32.61
N THR A 107 5.22 -2.83 -32.42
CA THR A 107 3.81 -2.61 -32.79
C THR A 107 2.99 -2.30 -31.54
N GLY A 108 1.83 -1.66 -31.72
CA GLY A 108 0.91 -1.37 -30.60
C GLY A 108 0.44 -2.65 -29.90
N GLU A 109 0.08 -3.68 -30.68
CA GLU A 109 -0.34 -4.98 -30.15
C GLU A 109 0.76 -5.65 -29.32
N THR A 110 2.02 -5.57 -29.76
CA THR A 110 3.15 -6.18 -29.01
C THR A 110 3.37 -5.45 -27.69
N LEU A 111 3.21 -4.13 -27.69
CA LEU A 111 3.32 -3.29 -26.50
C LEU A 111 2.20 -3.62 -25.49
N GLU A 112 0.97 -3.76 -25.96
CA GLU A 112 -0.18 -4.17 -25.17
C GLU A 112 0.00 -5.58 -24.58
N ALA A 113 0.37 -6.56 -25.42
CA ALA A 113 0.59 -7.95 -25.02
C ALA A 113 1.69 -8.08 -23.95
N THR A 114 2.65 -7.16 -23.93
CA THR A 114 3.69 -7.10 -22.89
C THR A 114 3.16 -6.45 -21.61
N PHE A 115 2.25 -5.49 -21.71
CA PHE A 115 1.75 -4.69 -20.60
C PHE A 115 0.59 -5.35 -19.84
N VAL A 116 -0.46 -5.79 -20.54
CA VAL A 116 -1.73 -6.26 -19.95
C VAL A 116 -1.56 -7.41 -18.96
N PRO A 117 -0.73 -8.44 -19.22
CA PRO A 117 -0.53 -9.55 -18.28
C PRO A 117 0.03 -9.13 -16.91
N THR A 118 0.64 -7.94 -16.80
CA THR A 118 1.18 -7.44 -15.53
C THR A 118 0.11 -6.88 -14.59
N ILE A 119 -1.05 -6.48 -15.13
CA ILE A 119 -2.11 -5.77 -14.40
C ILE A 119 -2.64 -6.58 -13.20
N PRO A 120 -2.97 -7.89 -13.33
CA PRO A 120 -3.49 -8.67 -12.20
C PRO A 120 -2.53 -8.74 -11.01
N PHE A 121 -1.22 -8.85 -11.26
CA PHE A 121 -0.21 -8.89 -10.20
C PHE A 121 -0.19 -7.60 -9.38
N TYR A 122 -0.26 -6.45 -10.04
CA TYR A 122 -0.37 -5.16 -9.37
C TYR A 122 -1.69 -4.97 -8.64
N ILE A 123 -2.80 -5.53 -9.16
CA ILE A 123 -4.09 -5.50 -8.47
C ILE A 123 -4.00 -6.28 -7.15
N VAL A 124 -3.43 -7.48 -7.15
CA VAL A 124 -3.30 -8.29 -5.92
C VAL A 124 -2.37 -7.62 -4.91
N ALA A 125 -1.18 -7.20 -5.35
CA ALA A 125 -0.21 -6.56 -4.46
C ALA A 125 -0.76 -5.27 -3.84
N ASN A 126 -1.31 -4.36 -4.66
CA ASN A 126 -1.89 -3.11 -4.16
C ASN A 126 -3.18 -3.34 -3.37
N GLY A 127 -4.05 -4.23 -3.83
CA GLY A 127 -5.29 -4.56 -3.14
C GLY A 127 -5.04 -5.09 -1.73
N SER A 128 -4.06 -5.98 -1.54
CA SER A 128 -3.69 -6.46 -0.20
C SER A 128 -3.19 -5.34 0.72
N LEU A 129 -2.39 -4.41 0.18
CA LEU A 129 -1.89 -3.25 0.91
C LEU A 129 -3.03 -2.29 1.32
N GLU A 130 -3.91 -1.95 0.39
CA GLU A 130 -5.02 -1.03 0.57
C GLU A 130 -6.11 -1.56 1.48
N LEU A 131 -6.51 -2.81 1.26
CA LEU A 131 -7.70 -3.37 1.89
C LEU A 131 -7.39 -3.88 3.29
N VAL A 132 -6.17 -4.35 3.56
CA VAL A 132 -5.88 -5.04 4.82
C VAL A 132 -4.62 -4.49 5.47
N ILE A 133 -3.48 -4.54 4.79
CA ILE A 133 -2.18 -4.38 5.46
C ILE A 133 -2.02 -2.98 6.04
N VAL A 134 -2.19 -1.93 5.24
CA VAL A 134 -1.97 -0.55 5.69
C VAL A 134 -2.98 -0.12 6.75
N PRO A 135 -4.31 -0.29 6.57
CA PRO A 135 -5.28 0.10 7.60
C PRO A 135 -5.07 -0.66 8.91
N LEU A 136 -4.81 -1.97 8.84
CA LEU A 136 -4.63 -2.80 10.04
C LEU A 136 -3.31 -2.48 10.76
N LEU A 137 -2.24 -2.14 10.02
CA LEU A 137 -1.00 -1.61 10.60
C LEU A 137 -1.23 -0.30 11.33
N VAL A 138 -2.02 0.63 10.77
CA VAL A 138 -2.35 1.89 11.45
C VAL A 138 -3.06 1.61 12.76
N TYR A 139 -4.01 0.68 12.80
CA TYR A 139 -4.69 0.31 14.05
C TYR A 139 -3.77 -0.38 15.05
N LEU A 140 -3.06 -1.45 14.66
CA LEU A 140 -2.25 -2.25 15.58
C LEU A 140 -0.99 -1.51 16.04
N GLY A 141 -0.35 -0.78 15.12
CA GLY A 141 0.84 0.03 15.35
C GLY A 141 0.59 1.35 16.06
N TRP A 142 -0.65 1.69 16.41
CA TRP A 142 -0.99 2.92 17.15
C TRP A 142 -0.58 2.85 18.62
N ARG A 143 0.73 2.94 18.90
CA ARG A 143 1.35 3.05 20.22
C ARG A 143 2.41 4.15 20.24
N ALA A 144 2.73 4.71 21.40
CA ALA A 144 3.85 5.67 21.48
C ALA A 144 5.17 4.98 21.06
N GLY A 145 6.03 5.70 20.34
CA GLY A 145 7.34 5.21 19.93
C GLY A 145 7.67 5.40 18.45
N ARG A 146 8.93 5.13 18.09
CA ARG A 146 9.46 5.34 16.74
C ARG A 146 8.73 4.52 15.68
N ARG A 147 8.34 3.27 16.02
CA ARG A 147 7.61 2.39 15.10
C ARG A 147 6.30 2.99 14.61
N ARG A 148 5.53 3.65 15.50
CA ARG A 148 4.28 4.33 15.11
C ARG A 148 4.56 5.43 14.10
N VAL A 149 5.60 6.23 14.32
CA VAL A 149 5.99 7.28 13.38
C VAL A 149 6.26 6.67 12.01
N CYS A 150 7.06 5.60 11.93
CA CYS A 150 7.33 4.91 10.68
C CYS A 150 6.04 4.37 10.01
N ILE A 151 5.18 3.66 10.76
CA ILE A 151 3.93 3.09 10.23
C ILE A 151 3.01 4.18 9.69
N VAL A 152 2.81 5.27 10.45
CA VAL A 152 1.94 6.37 10.05
C VAL A 152 2.51 7.09 8.84
N THR A 153 3.82 7.36 8.82
CA THR A 153 4.49 7.96 7.65
C THR A 153 4.33 7.07 6.41
N ALA A 154 4.59 5.78 6.52
CA ALA A 154 4.39 4.83 5.42
C ALA A 154 2.93 4.82 4.95
N ALA A 155 1.97 4.82 5.87
CA ALA A 155 0.54 4.83 5.54
C ALA A 155 0.12 6.12 4.82
N VAL A 156 0.60 7.29 5.25
CA VAL A 156 0.30 8.59 4.61
C VAL A 156 0.92 8.66 3.22
N LEU A 157 2.19 8.31 3.08
CA LEU A 157 2.88 8.29 1.79
C LEU A 157 2.20 7.32 0.83
N TYR A 158 1.85 6.12 1.31
CA TYR A 158 1.12 5.13 0.52
C TYR A 158 -0.24 5.65 0.11
N PHE A 159 -1.00 6.26 1.01
CA PHE A 159 -2.31 6.82 0.71
C PHE A 159 -2.23 7.92 -0.36
N ALA A 160 -1.31 8.89 -0.21
CA ALA A 160 -1.10 9.94 -1.19
C ALA A 160 -0.74 9.38 -2.57
N MET A 161 0.18 8.41 -2.61
CA MET A 161 0.54 7.68 -3.83
C MET A 161 -0.68 6.98 -4.47
N ARG A 162 -1.54 6.37 -3.66
CA ARG A 162 -2.74 5.68 -4.15
C ARG A 162 -3.77 6.65 -4.72
N VAL A 163 -4.01 7.79 -4.07
CA VAL A 163 -4.87 8.85 -4.63
C VAL A 163 -4.36 9.28 -6.00
N TRP A 164 -3.05 9.57 -6.13
CA TRP A 164 -2.44 9.87 -7.43
C TRP A 164 -2.61 8.74 -8.44
N THR A 165 -2.43 7.49 -8.01
CA THR A 165 -2.62 6.30 -8.86
C THR A 165 -4.02 6.25 -9.46
N TYR A 166 -5.05 6.53 -8.67
CA TYR A 166 -6.43 6.46 -9.14
C TYR A 166 -6.85 7.66 -9.99
N VAL A 167 -6.33 8.84 -9.70
CA VAL A 167 -6.72 10.09 -10.38
C VAL A 167 -5.95 10.30 -11.69
N ALA A 168 -4.66 9.95 -11.73
CA ALA A 168 -3.80 10.24 -12.88
C ALA A 168 -3.34 8.98 -13.61
N TYR A 169 -2.75 8.02 -12.89
CA TYR A 169 -2.07 6.90 -13.53
C TYR A 169 -3.00 5.84 -14.12
N ARG A 170 -4.02 5.42 -13.35
CA ARG A 170 -4.96 4.38 -13.76
C ARG A 170 -5.77 4.81 -14.99
N PRO A 171 -6.33 6.04 -15.06
CA PRO A 171 -7.04 6.47 -16.27
C PRO A 171 -6.15 6.47 -17.51
N ALA A 172 -4.91 6.95 -17.39
CA ALA A 172 -3.98 7.00 -18.52
C ALA A 172 -3.63 5.58 -19.05
N ARG A 173 -3.30 4.65 -18.15
CA ARG A 173 -2.92 3.29 -18.55
C ARG A 173 -4.07 2.41 -19.01
N LEU A 174 -5.24 2.54 -18.40
CA LEU A 174 -6.43 1.81 -18.87
C LEU A 174 -6.93 2.40 -20.18
N GLY A 175 -6.90 3.73 -20.34
CA GLY A 175 -7.24 4.37 -21.62
C GLY A 175 -6.32 3.91 -22.76
N PHE A 176 -5.03 3.71 -22.50
CA PHE A 176 -4.12 3.09 -23.46
C PHE A 176 -4.54 1.64 -23.77
N ALA A 177 -4.73 0.80 -22.75
CA ALA A 177 -5.10 -0.61 -22.94
C ALA A 177 -6.47 -0.82 -23.62
N ASP A 178 -7.39 0.13 -23.46
CA ASP A 178 -8.73 0.07 -24.07
C ASP A 178 -8.75 0.70 -25.49
N SER A 179 -7.62 1.20 -26.00
CA SER A 179 -7.53 1.83 -27.33
C SER A 179 -7.15 0.82 -28.40
N ASP A 180 -7.67 1.00 -29.61
CA ASP A 180 -7.33 0.14 -30.75
C ASP A 180 -5.84 0.27 -31.07
N HIS A 181 -5.16 -0.87 -31.21
CA HIS A 181 -3.73 -0.93 -31.47
C HIS A 181 -3.44 -1.60 -32.81
N THR A 182 -2.52 -1.02 -33.57
CA THR A 182 -2.16 -1.51 -34.91
C THR A 182 -1.09 -2.60 -34.84
N ASP A 183 -1.18 -3.54 -35.78
CA ASP A 183 -0.16 -4.56 -36.07
C ASP A 183 1.04 -4.00 -36.86
N THR A 184 0.92 -2.78 -37.40
CA THR A 184 2.02 -2.09 -38.06
C THR A 184 3.00 -1.47 -37.06
N PRO A 185 4.30 -1.35 -37.42
CA PRO A 185 5.30 -0.70 -36.58
C PRO A 185 4.92 0.74 -36.24
N MET A 186 5.08 1.11 -34.97
CA MET A 186 4.76 2.45 -34.47
C MET A 186 5.73 3.50 -35.01
N SER A 187 5.17 4.60 -35.52
CA SER A 187 5.91 5.81 -35.84
C SER A 187 6.59 6.40 -34.60
N LEU A 188 7.53 7.32 -34.81
CA LEU A 188 8.19 8.02 -33.69
C LEU A 188 7.20 8.83 -32.85
N MET A 189 6.19 9.44 -33.48
CA MET A 189 5.18 10.23 -32.78
C MET A 189 4.28 9.35 -31.91
N GLU A 190 3.85 8.20 -32.42
CA GLU A 190 3.04 7.24 -31.64
C GLU A 190 3.82 6.70 -30.43
N ARG A 191 5.11 6.43 -30.60
CA ARG A 191 5.98 6.00 -29.49
C ARG A 191 6.14 7.10 -28.43
N GLN A 192 6.23 8.36 -28.84
CA GLN A 192 6.26 9.49 -27.90
C GLN A 192 4.92 9.68 -27.18
N SER A 193 3.78 9.49 -27.86
CA SER A 193 2.46 9.51 -27.19
C SER A 193 2.37 8.37 -26.18
N ALA A 194 2.69 7.14 -26.59
CA ALA A 194 2.68 5.98 -25.71
C ALA A 194 3.59 6.17 -24.48
N TYR A 195 4.73 6.85 -24.63
CA TYR A 195 5.59 7.20 -23.50
C TYR A 195 4.86 8.06 -22.44
N LEU A 196 4.12 9.07 -22.88
CA LEU A 196 3.36 9.99 -22.02
C LEU A 196 2.10 9.34 -21.44
N ASP A 197 1.40 8.53 -22.24
CA ASP A 197 0.16 7.86 -21.87
C ASP A 197 0.42 6.73 -20.86
N LEU A 198 1.52 6.00 -21.02
CA LEU A 198 1.96 4.98 -20.07
C LEU A 198 2.69 5.58 -18.85
N LYS A 199 2.92 6.90 -18.82
CA LYS A 199 3.54 7.64 -17.71
C LYS A 199 4.90 7.05 -17.31
N LEU A 200 5.80 6.87 -18.29
CA LEU A 200 7.12 6.25 -18.04
C LEU A 200 8.06 7.14 -17.19
N ASP A 201 7.75 8.42 -17.06
CA ASP A 201 8.45 9.39 -16.23
C ASP A 201 7.89 9.51 -14.80
N ASP A 202 6.93 8.67 -14.42
CA ASP A 202 6.24 8.78 -13.12
C ASP A 202 7.19 8.50 -11.93
N PRO A 203 7.35 9.45 -10.97
CA PRO A 203 8.22 9.29 -9.80
C PRO A 203 7.69 8.30 -8.75
N ARG A 204 6.55 7.64 -8.98
CA ARG A 204 5.94 6.68 -8.04
C ARG A 204 6.87 5.57 -7.56
N TRP A 205 7.77 5.07 -8.41
CA TRP A 205 8.71 4.02 -7.99
C TRP A 205 9.68 4.54 -6.92
N ILE A 206 10.08 5.82 -6.98
CA ILE A 206 10.90 6.47 -5.95
C ILE A 206 10.11 6.53 -4.64
N LEU A 207 8.85 6.95 -4.69
CA LEU A 207 7.99 7.01 -3.52
C LEU A 207 7.78 5.62 -2.89
N LEU A 208 7.65 4.57 -3.70
CA LEU A 208 7.61 3.18 -3.22
C LEU A 208 8.91 2.78 -2.51
N LEU A 209 10.08 3.16 -3.03
CA LEU A 209 11.37 2.92 -2.35
C LEU A 209 11.47 3.67 -1.02
N VAL A 210 10.94 4.90 -0.94
CA VAL A 210 10.87 5.64 0.32
C VAL A 210 9.95 4.93 1.32
N ILE A 211 8.76 4.49 0.90
CA ILE A 211 7.84 3.71 1.74
C ILE A 211 8.51 2.41 2.21
N LEU A 212 9.22 1.73 1.32
CA LEU A 212 9.97 0.51 1.63
C LEU A 212 11.03 0.77 2.72
N ALA A 213 11.84 1.81 2.57
CA ALA A 213 12.86 2.18 3.55
C ALA A 213 12.24 2.49 4.92
N VAL A 214 11.10 3.19 4.95
CA VAL A 214 10.36 3.48 6.19
C VAL A 214 9.81 2.21 6.84
N LEU A 215 9.29 1.26 6.07
CA LEU A 215 8.80 -0.02 6.60
C LEU A 215 9.94 -0.91 7.11
N ILE A 216 11.09 -0.94 6.43
CA ILE A 216 12.30 -1.61 6.92
C ILE A 216 12.75 -0.99 8.24
N ALA A 217 12.76 0.35 8.34
CA ALA A 217 13.05 1.03 9.58
C ALA A 217 12.05 0.67 10.69
N ALA A 218 10.76 0.50 10.36
CA ALA A 218 9.74 0.02 11.31
C ALA A 218 10.02 -1.41 11.80
N ALA A 219 10.51 -2.30 10.92
CA ALA A 219 10.87 -3.67 11.26
C ALA A 219 12.05 -3.75 12.25
N GLY A 220 12.90 -2.72 12.31
CA GLY A 220 13.97 -2.58 13.31
C GLY A 220 13.47 -2.44 14.76
N TYR A 221 12.17 -2.24 14.96
CA TYR A 221 11.53 -2.11 16.27
C TYR A 221 10.44 -3.20 16.48
N PRO A 222 10.78 -4.50 16.48
CA PRO A 222 9.80 -5.60 16.52
C PRO A 222 9.07 -5.67 17.87
N ARG A 223 7.75 -5.87 17.86
CA ARG A 223 6.93 -5.79 19.08
C ARG A 223 7.02 -7.07 19.90
N LEU A 224 7.12 -8.22 19.24
CA LEU A 224 7.31 -9.49 19.95
C LEU A 224 8.58 -9.48 20.81
N ARG A 225 9.65 -8.85 20.31
CA ARG A 225 10.91 -8.71 21.06
C ARG A 225 10.73 -7.87 22.31
N GLU A 226 10.00 -6.75 22.23
CA GLU A 226 9.69 -5.88 23.37
C GLU A 226 8.92 -6.66 24.47
N ILE A 227 7.90 -7.44 24.08
CA ILE A 227 7.11 -8.25 25.02
C ILE A 227 7.98 -9.32 25.69
N ASN A 228 8.81 -10.04 24.92
CA ASN A 228 9.65 -11.10 25.47
C ASN A 228 10.73 -10.56 26.40
N ALA A 229 11.33 -9.41 26.09
CA ALA A 229 12.31 -8.76 26.95
C ALA A 229 11.69 -8.31 28.29
N GLY A 230 10.45 -7.82 28.28
CA GLY A 230 9.73 -7.46 29.51
C GLY A 230 9.42 -8.66 30.42
N ASN A 231 9.11 -9.82 29.85
CA ASN A 231 8.82 -11.03 30.62
C ASN A 231 10.08 -11.67 31.26
N GLY A 232 11.25 -11.53 30.64
CA GLY A 232 12.50 -12.11 31.14
C GLY A 232 13.07 -11.42 32.39
N LEU A 233 12.68 -10.17 32.66
CA LEU A 233 13.10 -9.43 33.85
C LEU A 233 12.26 -9.81 35.10
N GLY A 234 11.14 -10.52 34.93
CA GLY A 234 10.25 -10.91 36.02
C GLY A 234 10.52 -12.29 36.63
N THR A 235 11.45 -13.08 36.06
CA THR A 235 11.73 -14.46 36.51
C THR A 235 13.07 -14.61 37.22
N ALA A 236 13.74 -13.50 37.57
CA ALA A 236 15.03 -13.47 38.24
C ALA A 236 14.93 -13.04 39.72
N GLN A 237 13.83 -13.38 40.40
CA GLN A 237 13.64 -13.19 41.84
C GLN A 237 13.37 -14.52 42.53
#